data_AF-A0A9D2X346-F1
#
_entry.id   AF-A0A9D2X346-F1
#
_cell.length_a   1.000
_cell.length_b   1.000
_cell.length_c   1.000
_cell.angle_alpha   90.00
_cell.angle_beta   90.00
_cell.angle_gamma   90.00
#
_symmetry.space_group_name_H-M   'P 1'
#
loop_
_entity.id
_entity.type
_entity.pdbx_description
1 polymer ?
#
loop_
_entity_poly.entity_id
_entity_poly.type
_entity_poly.pdbx_seq_one_letter_code
_entity_poly.pdbx_strand_id
1 'polypeptide(L)'
;VTKTKFVTSHYHCLYVCKNPKKRKFYPFSRFKKDSKTSEGRSLHYKDKEDVWNIKREYWTGDEKTPTKLPAELIEKILYYSSKKNDLVLDPFLGSGQVAMISKKQGRKFLGFEIVKEYYNFAKKRLDKNIYRIKK
;
A
#
# COMPACT_ATOMS: atom_id res chain seq x y z
N VAL A 1 -21.06 20.04 2.72
CA VAL A 1 -21.66 18.76 2.30
C VAL A 1 -22.34 18.98 0.95
N THR A 2 -22.07 18.15 -0.05
CA THR A 2 -22.59 18.31 -1.42
C THR A 2 -24.08 17.97 -1.47
N LYS A 3 -24.91 18.83 -2.08
CA LYS A 3 -26.38 18.60 -2.18
C LYS A 3 -26.79 17.78 -3.41
N THR A 4 -25.94 17.73 -4.44
CA THR A 4 -26.30 17.19 -5.77
C THR A 4 -25.33 16.11 -6.27
N LYS A 5 -24.31 15.76 -5.49
CA LYS A 5 -23.27 14.81 -5.89
C LYS A 5 -22.91 13.91 -4.72
N PHE A 6 -22.70 12.63 -4.99
CA PHE A 6 -22.08 11.71 -4.05
C PHE A 6 -20.65 12.14 -3.76
N VAL A 7 -20.22 11.93 -2.52
CA VAL A 7 -18.82 12.14 -2.14
C VAL A 7 -17.95 11.03 -2.74
N THR A 8 -16.75 11.37 -3.20
CA THR A 8 -15.76 10.36 -3.57
C THR A 8 -15.32 9.62 -2.31
N SER A 9 -15.86 8.42 -2.11
CA SER A 9 -15.65 7.59 -0.92
C SER A 9 -14.74 6.39 -1.16
N HIS A 10 -14.44 6.06 -2.41
CA HIS A 10 -13.70 4.86 -2.79
C HIS A 10 -12.78 5.11 -3.99
N TYR A 11 -11.86 4.16 -4.20
CA TYR A 11 -10.97 4.09 -5.35
C TYR A 11 -10.98 2.66 -5.87
N HIS A 12 -10.82 2.50 -7.18
CA HIS A 12 -10.66 1.19 -7.80
C HIS A 12 -9.18 0.85 -7.96
N CYS A 13 -8.80 -0.37 -7.58
CA CYS A 13 -7.48 -0.93 -7.84
C CYS A 13 -7.64 -2.11 -8.79
N LEU A 14 -6.90 -2.10 -9.89
CA LEU A 14 -6.91 -3.20 -10.86
C LEU A 14 -5.73 -4.13 -10.61
N TYR A 15 -5.99 -5.43 -10.51
CA TYR A 15 -4.96 -6.46 -10.44
C TYR A 15 -4.88 -7.21 -11.76
N VAL A 16 -3.83 -6.94 -12.53
CA VAL A 16 -3.61 -7.47 -13.87
C VAL A 16 -2.31 -8.27 -13.95
N CYS A 17 -2.26 -9.23 -14.87
CA CYS A 17 -1.07 -10.04 -15.10
C CYS A 17 -0.77 -10.14 -16.60
N LYS A 18 0.47 -9.84 -16.99
CA LYS A 18 0.92 -9.91 -18.39
C LYS A 18 0.76 -11.31 -19.00
N ASN A 19 1.07 -12.35 -18.22
CA ASN A 19 0.92 -13.74 -18.64
C ASN A 19 0.02 -14.47 -17.63
N PRO A 20 -1.23 -14.83 -18.00
CA PRO A 20 -2.17 -15.51 -17.12
C PRO A 20 -1.62 -16.79 -16.47
N LYS A 21 -0.76 -17.53 -17.20
CA LYS A 21 -0.12 -18.76 -16.69
C LYS A 21 0.91 -18.49 -15.58
N LYS A 22 1.38 -17.25 -15.44
CA LYS A 22 2.36 -16.80 -14.42
C LYS A 22 1.72 -15.88 -13.36
N ARG A 23 0.38 -15.84 -13.27
CA ARG A 23 -0.32 -15.03 -12.26
C ARG A 23 0.06 -15.47 -10.85
N LYS A 24 0.51 -14.52 -10.02
CA LYS A 24 0.94 -14.74 -8.63
C LYS A 24 -0.04 -14.13 -7.66
N PHE A 25 -0.82 -14.97 -6.96
CA PHE A 25 -1.66 -14.54 -5.84
C PHE A 25 -1.41 -15.44 -4.64
N TYR A 26 -1.02 -14.88 -3.49
CA TYR A 26 -0.63 -15.63 -2.29
C TYR A 26 -1.71 -15.56 -1.20
N PRO A 27 -2.77 -16.40 -1.26
CA PRO A 27 -3.97 -16.25 -0.43
C PRO A 27 -3.71 -16.38 1.08
N PHE A 28 -2.69 -17.13 1.48
CA PHE A 28 -2.36 -17.38 2.88
C PHE A 28 -1.21 -16.49 3.41
N SER A 29 -0.87 -15.42 2.69
CA SER A 29 0.25 -14.53 3.05
C SER A 29 -0.02 -13.66 4.28
N ARG A 30 -1.29 -13.35 4.57
CA ARG A 30 -1.70 -12.49 5.70
C ARG A 30 -2.36 -13.25 6.83
N PHE A 31 -3.20 -14.24 6.51
CA PHE A 31 -3.99 -15.00 7.47
C PHE A 31 -4.01 -16.48 7.11
N LYS A 32 -3.95 -17.33 8.14
CA LYS A 32 -4.12 -18.78 7.98
C LYS A 32 -5.62 -19.10 7.79
N LYS A 33 -5.91 -20.29 7.27
CA LYS A 33 -7.30 -20.73 6.96
C LYS A 33 -8.21 -20.73 8.20
N ASP A 34 -7.64 -21.07 9.36
CA ASP A 34 -8.28 -21.20 10.67
C ASP A 34 -8.36 -19.88 11.44
N SER A 35 -7.75 -18.79 10.97
CA SER A 35 -7.77 -17.50 11.65
C SER A 35 -9.20 -16.94 11.73
N LYS A 36 -9.64 -16.55 12.93
CA LYS A 36 -10.99 -16.05 13.21
C LYS A 36 -10.99 -14.62 13.73
N THR A 37 -12.05 -13.85 13.43
CA THR A 37 -12.33 -12.56 14.07
C THR A 37 -12.81 -12.79 15.51
N SER A 38 -12.90 -11.71 16.29
CA SER A 38 -13.55 -11.69 17.61
C SER A 38 -14.98 -12.27 17.58
N GLU A 39 -15.68 -12.15 16.45
CA GLU A 39 -17.04 -12.68 16.25
C GLU A 39 -17.06 -14.09 15.62
N GLY A 40 -15.93 -14.80 15.59
CA GLY A 40 -15.85 -16.19 15.08
C GLY A 40 -15.87 -16.33 13.54
N ARG A 41 -15.91 -15.22 12.80
CA ARG A 41 -15.90 -15.22 11.32
C ARG A 41 -14.48 -15.44 10.78
N SER A 42 -14.34 -15.98 9.57
CA SER A 42 -13.02 -16.22 8.98
C SER A 42 -12.30 -14.91 8.64
N LEU A 43 -11.15 -14.65 9.27
CA LEU A 43 -10.27 -13.52 8.93
C LEU A 43 -9.73 -13.66 7.50
N HIS A 44 -9.35 -14.88 7.11
CA HIS A 44 -8.84 -15.15 5.76
C HIS A 44 -9.87 -14.87 4.66
N TYR A 45 -11.15 -15.16 4.90
CA TYR A 45 -12.21 -14.82 3.94
C TYR A 45 -12.40 -13.30 3.86
N LYS A 46 -12.63 -12.66 5.01
CA LYS A 46 -12.84 -11.20 5.12
C LYS A 46 -11.69 -10.40 4.50
N ASP A 47 -10.45 -10.84 4.70
CA ASP A 47 -9.29 -10.15 4.16
C ASP A 47 -9.18 -10.29 2.63
N LYS A 48 -9.84 -11.25 2.00
CA LYS A 48 -9.78 -11.46 0.54
C LYS A 48 -11.01 -10.96 -0.22
N GLU A 49 -11.93 -10.28 0.44
CA GLU A 49 -13.01 -9.57 -0.24
C GLU A 49 -12.43 -8.52 -1.21
N ASP A 50 -13.21 -8.12 -2.20
CA ASP A 50 -12.83 -7.14 -3.23
C ASP A 50 -13.07 -5.69 -2.79
N VAL A 51 -13.87 -5.48 -1.74
CA VAL A 51 -14.10 -4.18 -1.11
C VAL A 51 -13.27 -4.07 0.19
N TRP A 52 -12.25 -3.22 0.17
CA TRP A 52 -11.39 -3.00 1.33
C TRP A 52 -11.74 -1.71 2.08
N ASN A 53 -12.13 -1.86 3.35
CA ASN A 53 -12.42 -0.74 4.24
C ASN A 53 -11.15 -0.27 4.96
N ILE A 54 -10.31 0.52 4.27
CA ILE A 54 -9.03 1.02 4.79
C ILE A 54 -9.17 2.50 5.15
N LYS A 55 -8.96 2.83 6.43
CA LYS A 55 -9.01 4.22 6.90
C LYS A 55 -7.83 5.02 6.36
N ARG A 56 -8.07 6.28 5.98
CA ARG A 56 -6.99 7.22 5.66
C ARG A 56 -6.13 7.45 6.90
N GLU A 57 -4.83 7.40 6.70
CA GLU A 57 -3.87 7.69 7.75
C GLU A 57 -3.47 9.17 7.70
N TYR A 58 -3.93 9.95 8.69
CA TYR A 58 -3.64 11.37 8.80
C TYR A 58 -2.26 11.62 9.42
N TRP A 59 -1.49 12.46 8.75
CA TRP A 59 -0.19 12.96 9.22
C TRP A 59 -0.35 14.44 9.59
N THR A 60 -1.06 14.68 10.69
CA THR A 60 -1.25 16.03 11.24
C THR A 60 0.00 16.44 12.00
N GLY A 61 0.56 17.62 11.69
CA GLY A 61 1.81 18.10 12.28
C GLY A 61 3.10 17.56 11.65
N ASP A 62 3.01 16.53 10.78
CA ASP A 62 4.19 15.92 10.14
C ASP A 62 4.40 16.49 8.72
N GLU A 63 5.63 16.42 8.19
CA GLU A 63 5.88 16.66 6.76
C GLU A 63 5.15 15.59 5.92
N LYS A 64 4.47 16.01 4.85
CA LYS A 64 3.67 15.11 3.99
C LYS A 64 3.53 15.64 2.57
N THR A 65 3.25 14.74 1.63
CA THR A 65 2.77 15.09 0.29
C THR A 65 1.25 14.95 0.21
N PRO A 66 0.58 15.62 -0.75
CA PRO A 66 -0.90 15.59 -0.86
C PRO A 66 -1.46 14.22 -1.23
N THR A 67 -0.69 13.40 -1.93
CA THR A 67 -1.15 12.18 -2.63
C THR A 67 -0.73 10.88 -1.94
N LYS A 68 -0.51 10.90 -0.62
CA LYS A 68 -0.05 9.73 0.12
C LYS A 68 -1.11 8.62 0.17
N LEU A 69 -0.76 7.43 -0.33
CA LEU A 69 -1.54 6.21 -0.14
C LEU A 69 -1.45 5.67 1.31
N PRO A 70 -2.52 5.06 1.86
CA PRO A 70 -2.45 4.37 3.16
C PRO A 70 -1.42 3.23 3.16
N ALA A 71 -0.66 3.06 4.24
CA ALA A 71 0.29 1.96 4.36
C ALA A 71 -0.37 0.59 4.26
N GLU A 72 -1.51 0.41 4.93
CA GLU A 72 -2.25 -0.85 4.96
C GLU A 72 -2.66 -1.32 3.56
N LEU A 73 -3.02 -0.39 2.66
CA LEU A 73 -3.36 -0.69 1.27
C LEU A 73 -2.17 -1.32 0.55
N ILE A 74 -1.00 -0.69 0.64
CA ILE A 74 0.22 -1.16 -0.01
C ILE A 74 0.69 -2.46 0.63
N GLU A 75 0.67 -2.55 1.97
CA GLU A 75 1.06 -3.75 2.69
C GLU A 75 0.24 -4.95 2.23
N LYS A 76 -1.08 -4.76 2.10
CA LYS A 76 -2.01 -5.77 1.59
C LYS A 76 -1.68 -6.21 0.18
N ILE A 77 -1.52 -5.26 -0.74
CA ILE A 77 -1.21 -5.54 -2.15
C ILE A 77 0.10 -6.34 -2.24
N LEU A 78 1.15 -5.91 -1.53
CA LEU A 78 2.45 -6.58 -1.59
C LEU A 78 2.44 -7.99 -1.01
N TYR A 79 1.70 -8.24 0.09
CA TYR A 79 1.55 -9.60 0.62
C TYR A 79 0.88 -10.54 -0.38
N TYR A 80 -0.16 -10.09 -1.06
CA TYR A 80 -0.90 -10.92 -2.01
C TYR A 80 -0.20 -11.08 -3.37
N SER A 81 0.63 -10.13 -3.79
CA SER A 81 1.18 -10.10 -5.17
C SER A 81 2.69 -10.34 -5.28
N SER A 82 3.43 -10.35 -4.17
CA SER A 82 4.91 -10.48 -4.17
C SER A 82 5.45 -11.33 -3.01
N LYS A 83 6.66 -11.86 -3.17
CA LYS A 83 7.45 -12.48 -2.09
C LYS A 83 8.62 -11.60 -1.68
N LYS A 84 9.26 -11.93 -0.55
CA LYS A 84 10.56 -11.35 -0.18
C LYS A 84 11.53 -11.45 -1.37
N ASN A 85 12.39 -10.45 -1.51
CA ASN A 85 13.37 -10.27 -2.59
C ASN A 85 12.80 -10.00 -4.00
N ASP A 86 11.48 -10.09 -4.23
CA ASP A 86 10.88 -9.61 -5.48
C ASP A 86 11.13 -8.09 -5.63
N LEU A 87 11.24 -7.63 -6.88
CA LEU A 87 11.35 -6.21 -7.23
C LEU A 87 9.96 -5.60 -7.44
N VAL A 88 9.67 -4.54 -6.71
CA VAL A 88 8.46 -3.72 -6.85
C VAL A 88 8.79 -2.44 -7.61
N LEU A 89 8.12 -2.21 -8.74
CA LEU A 89 8.27 -0.99 -9.53
C LEU A 89 7.10 -0.03 -9.24
N ASP A 90 7.41 1.21 -8.90
CA ASP A 90 6.45 2.32 -8.83
C ASP A 90 6.93 3.51 -9.67
N PRO A 91 6.37 3.73 -10.88
CA PRO A 91 6.78 4.82 -11.75
C PRO A 91 6.29 6.20 -11.28
N PHE A 92 5.42 6.27 -10.27
CA PHE A 92 4.86 7.50 -9.72
C PHE A 92 5.00 7.53 -8.20
N LEU A 93 6.25 7.47 -7.75
CA LEU A 93 6.62 7.12 -6.38
C LEU A 93 6.05 8.07 -5.32
N GLY A 94 5.81 9.34 -5.68
CA GLY A 94 5.17 10.35 -4.83
C GLY A 94 5.89 10.49 -3.49
N SER A 95 5.15 10.26 -2.40
CA SER A 95 5.70 10.29 -1.04
C SER A 95 6.77 9.22 -0.74
N GLY A 96 7.01 8.25 -1.63
CA GLY A 96 7.90 7.11 -1.36
C GLY A 96 7.23 5.95 -0.65
N GLN A 97 5.89 5.94 -0.56
CA GLN A 97 5.19 4.97 0.28
C GLN A 97 5.38 3.52 -0.21
N VAL A 98 5.31 3.27 -1.52
CA VAL A 98 5.53 1.91 -2.08
C VAL A 98 6.95 1.44 -1.78
N ALA A 99 7.96 2.30 -1.96
CA ALA A 99 9.35 1.99 -1.64
C ALA A 99 9.56 1.70 -0.15
N MET A 100 9.03 2.54 0.74
CA MET A 100 9.15 2.37 2.19
C MET A 100 8.53 1.05 2.67
N ILE A 101 7.33 0.72 2.20
CA ILE A 101 6.65 -0.52 2.59
C ILE A 101 7.34 -1.74 1.96
N SER A 102 7.79 -1.64 0.70
CA SER A 102 8.57 -2.70 0.05
C SER A 102 9.84 -3.01 0.85
N LYS A 103 10.62 -1.98 1.24
CA LYS A 103 11.81 -2.12 2.08
C LYS A 103 11.47 -2.79 3.42
N LYS A 104 10.46 -2.28 4.13
CA LYS A 104 9.98 -2.85 5.42
C LYS A 104 9.61 -4.33 5.31
N GLN A 105 8.99 -4.72 4.20
CA GLN A 105 8.58 -6.10 3.96
C GLN A 105 9.68 -7.00 3.36
N GLY A 106 10.91 -6.50 3.19
CA GLY A 106 12.02 -7.25 2.60
C GLY A 106 11.89 -7.48 1.10
N ARG A 107 11.24 -6.56 0.37
CA ARG A 107 11.22 -6.50 -1.10
C ARG A 107 12.23 -5.47 -1.59
N LYS A 108 12.77 -5.69 -2.78
CA LYS A 108 13.52 -4.67 -3.51
C LYS A 108 12.51 -3.71 -4.13
N PHE A 109 12.91 -2.47 -4.36
CA PHE A 109 12.05 -1.50 -5.05
C PHE A 109 12.86 -0.71 -6.08
N LEU A 110 12.16 -0.25 -7.12
CA LEU A 110 12.61 0.75 -8.07
C LEU A 110 11.47 1.75 -8.23
N GLY A 111 11.77 3.04 -8.22
CA GLY A 111 10.72 4.03 -8.44
C GLY A 111 11.24 5.34 -8.99
N PHE A 112 10.33 6.06 -9.64
CA PHE A 112 10.59 7.34 -10.29
C PHE A 112 9.67 8.40 -9.70
N GLU A 113 10.20 9.60 -9.52
CA GLU A 113 9.43 10.77 -9.11
C GLU A 113 10.05 12.01 -9.78
N ILE A 114 9.21 12.79 -10.44
CA ILE A 114 9.64 13.94 -11.25
C ILE A 114 9.63 15.24 -10.42
N VAL A 115 8.77 15.32 -9.41
CA VAL A 115 8.66 16.47 -8.51
C VAL A 115 9.80 16.39 -7.50
N LYS A 116 10.75 17.32 -7.61
CA LYS A 116 12.01 17.27 -6.84
C LYS A 116 11.78 17.27 -5.33
N GLU A 117 10.77 18.00 -4.86
CA GLU A 117 10.38 18.07 -3.45
C GLU A 117 9.89 16.72 -2.93
N TYR A 118 9.08 16.02 -3.71
CA TYR A 118 8.55 14.69 -3.36
C TYR A 118 9.65 13.63 -3.42
N TYR A 119 10.52 13.71 -4.42
CA TYR A 119 11.72 12.88 -4.50
C TYR A 119 12.61 13.06 -3.26
N ASN A 120 12.93 14.31 -2.90
CA ASN A 120 13.76 14.61 -1.73
C ASN A 120 13.10 14.13 -0.43
N PHE A 121 11.78 14.28 -0.31
CA PHE A 121 11.01 13.78 0.82
C PHE A 121 11.06 12.24 0.91
N ALA A 122 10.79 11.54 -0.18
CA ALA A 122 10.88 10.08 -0.26
C ALA A 122 12.29 9.57 0.05
N LYS A 123 13.33 10.21 -0.52
CA LYS A 123 14.73 9.90 -0.28
C LYS A 123 15.11 10.08 1.19
N LYS A 124 14.75 11.21 1.82
CA LYS A 124 14.99 11.47 3.24
C LYS A 124 14.37 10.38 4.13
N ARG A 125 13.15 9.92 3.82
CA ARG A 125 12.49 8.80 4.52
C ARG A 125 13.24 7.48 4.34
N LEU A 126 13.64 7.17 3.12
CA LEU A 126 14.32 5.91 2.77
C LEU A 126 15.72 5.81 3.36
N ASP A 127 16.50 6.89 3.28
CA ASP A 127 17.88 6.98 3.76
C ASP A 127 17.93 6.86 5.28
N LYS A 128 17.08 7.62 5.98
CA LYS A 128 16.98 7.58 7.45
C LYS A 128 16.17 6.40 7.97
N ASN A 129 15.54 5.63 7.08
CA ASN A 129 14.60 4.56 7.41
C ASN A 129 13.46 5.00 8.35
N ILE A 130 12.97 6.24 8.16
CA ILE A 130 11.92 6.83 8.99
C ILE A 130 10.59 6.85 8.24
N TYR A 131 9.55 6.38 8.92
CA TYR A 131 8.23 6.30 8.31
C TYR A 131 7.54 7.67 8.21
N ARG A 132 7.66 8.51 9.24
CA ARG A 132 7.14 9.88 9.31
C ARG A 132 8.28 10.84 9.64
N ILE A 133 8.19 12.06 9.15
CA ILE A 133 9.11 13.14 9.47
C ILE A 133 8.34 14.16 10.30
N LYS A 134 8.77 14.35 11.55
CA LYS A 134 8.24 15.40 12.42
C LYS A 134 8.75 16.76 11.94
N LYS A 135 7.87 17.75 11.98
CA LYS A 135 8.26 19.16 11.86
C LYS A 135 8.83 19.64 13.20
#